data_AF-A0A936SEE7-F1
#
_entry.id   AF-A0A936SEE7-F1
#
_cell.length_a   1.000
_cell.length_b   1.000
_cell.length_c   1.000
_cell.angle_alpha   90.00
_cell.angle_beta   90.00
_cell.angle_gamma   90.00
#
_symmetry.space_group_name_H-M   'P 1'
#
loop_
_entity.id
_entity.type
_entity.pdbx_description
1 polymer ?
#
loop_
_entity_poly.entity_id
_entity_poly.type
_entity_poly.pdbx_seq_one_letter_code
_entity_poly.pdbx_strand_id
1 'polypeptide(L)'
;MHTQCVTHTNIDGYELFRRAIVERDDQAWAEGTARYRAMLIAWAGRCSASAIIPDRRDDIADLAFARAWSALTPDRFAKIPTLGALLAYLRMCVTTAVIDCARSEKLHEQLSQAIEAGEDSTPEQVVIEQLSCHELWRMVGSQTHNQQERVILVEGCMYGLRPSAILARHPQLFANVGQIYTAKRNFFERLKRNPEIQRLHRDW
;
A
#
# COMPACT_ATOMS: atom_id res chain seq x y z
N MET A 1 48.60 1.44 -20.81
CA MET A 1 47.25 0.83 -20.90
C MET A 1 47.04 0.02 -19.63
N HIS A 2 46.37 0.59 -18.63
CA HIS A 2 46.05 -0.10 -17.37
C HIS A 2 44.66 -0.71 -17.49
N THR A 3 44.62 -2.02 -17.67
CA THR A 3 43.39 -2.80 -17.61
C THR A 3 43.02 -2.95 -16.13
N GLN A 4 42.00 -2.20 -15.69
CA GLN A 4 41.37 -2.39 -14.39
C GLN A 4 40.77 -3.80 -14.32
N CYS A 5 41.31 -4.63 -13.42
CA CYS A 5 40.64 -5.82 -12.93
C CYS A 5 39.36 -5.38 -12.21
N VAL A 6 38.22 -5.56 -12.86
CA VAL A 6 36.91 -5.47 -12.20
C VAL A 6 36.77 -6.72 -11.34
N THR A 7 37.10 -6.62 -10.05
CA THR A 7 36.75 -7.65 -9.08
C THR A 7 35.23 -7.66 -8.95
N HIS A 8 34.59 -8.64 -9.60
CA HIS A 8 33.16 -8.91 -9.42
C HIS A 8 32.98 -9.55 -8.04
N THR A 9 33.10 -8.75 -6.99
CA THR A 9 32.82 -9.18 -5.62
C THR A 9 31.33 -9.52 -5.58
N ASN A 10 31.01 -10.80 -5.45
CA ASN A 10 29.65 -11.28 -5.22
C ASN A 10 29.23 -10.84 -3.81
N ILE A 11 28.88 -9.56 -3.66
CA ILE A 11 28.43 -8.99 -2.39
C ILE A 11 27.08 -9.64 -2.09
N ASP A 12 26.99 -10.30 -0.94
CA ASP A 12 25.75 -10.81 -0.35
C ASP A 12 24.67 -9.71 -0.41
N GLY A 13 23.50 -10.05 -0.93
CA GLY A 13 22.39 -9.10 -1.05
C GLY A 13 22.00 -8.44 0.26
N TYR A 14 22.18 -9.12 1.39
CA TYR A 14 21.97 -8.52 2.71
C TYR A 14 23.00 -7.42 3.01
N GLU A 15 24.28 -7.71 2.79
CA GLU A 15 25.38 -6.77 3.03
C GLU A 15 25.30 -5.56 2.11
N LEU A 16 24.86 -5.76 0.87
CA LEU A 16 24.60 -4.68 -0.08
C LEU A 16 23.60 -3.67 0.48
N PHE A 17 22.45 -4.14 0.99
CA PHE A 17 21.46 -3.26 1.61
C PHE A 17 21.90 -2.72 2.97
N ARG A 18 22.71 -3.47 3.75
CA ARG A 18 23.28 -2.97 4.99
C ARG A 18 24.14 -1.73 4.73
N ARG A 19 25.07 -1.81 3.78
CA ARG A 19 25.91 -0.66 3.36
C ARG A 19 25.04 0.50 2.89
N ALA A 20 24.10 0.24 1.99
CA ALA A 20 23.18 1.26 1.49
C ALA A 20 22.47 2.00 2.64
N ILE A 21 21.91 1.28 3.60
CA ILE A 21 21.03 1.86 4.62
C ILE A 21 21.78 2.41 5.83
N VAL A 22 22.81 1.69 6.30
CA VAL A 22 23.57 2.05 7.51
C VAL A 22 24.63 3.09 7.21
N GLU A 23 25.35 2.93 6.10
CA GLU A 23 26.45 3.83 5.70
C GLU A 23 25.98 4.93 4.75
N ARG A 24 24.70 4.91 4.34
CA ARG A 24 24.12 5.84 3.36
C ARG A 24 24.88 5.83 2.02
N ASP A 25 25.32 4.64 1.62
CA ASP A 25 26.00 4.41 0.35
C ASP A 25 24.98 4.36 -0.80
N ASP A 26 24.89 5.47 -1.55
CA ASP A 26 23.98 5.62 -2.69
C ASP A 26 24.30 4.62 -3.83
N GLN A 27 25.57 4.25 -4.01
CA GLN A 27 25.98 3.29 -5.04
C GLN A 27 25.50 1.89 -4.67
N ALA A 28 25.64 1.50 -3.41
CA ALA A 28 25.11 0.23 -2.90
C ALA A 28 23.57 0.19 -3.01
N TRP A 29 22.89 1.32 -2.78
CA TRP A 29 21.45 1.42 -2.96
C TRP A 29 21.03 1.24 -4.43
N ALA A 30 21.72 1.92 -5.35
CA ALA A 30 21.46 1.81 -6.79
C ALA A 30 21.67 0.38 -7.30
N GLU A 31 22.74 -0.28 -6.86
CA GLU A 31 23.02 -1.66 -7.21
C GLU A 31 21.96 -2.63 -6.65
N GLY A 32 21.58 -2.47 -5.38
CA GLY A 32 20.53 -3.28 -4.76
C GLY A 32 19.18 -3.09 -5.45
N THR A 33 18.83 -1.84 -5.77
CA THR A 33 17.63 -1.51 -6.52
C THR A 33 17.63 -2.21 -7.88
N ALA A 34 18.70 -2.05 -8.67
CA ALA A 34 18.82 -2.69 -9.98
C ALA A 34 18.71 -4.22 -9.90
N ARG A 35 19.39 -4.84 -8.91
CA ARG A 35 19.43 -6.29 -8.73
C ARG A 35 18.06 -6.89 -8.41
N TYR A 36 17.24 -6.20 -7.61
CA TYR A 36 15.96 -6.73 -7.14
C TYR A 36 14.73 -6.12 -7.84
N ARG A 37 14.92 -5.18 -8.77
CA ARG A 37 13.82 -4.46 -9.46
C ARG A 37 12.82 -5.38 -10.15
N ALA A 38 13.32 -6.31 -10.96
CA ALA A 38 12.45 -7.26 -11.69
C ALA A 38 11.56 -8.09 -10.75
N MET A 39 12.05 -8.41 -9.55
CA MET A 39 11.28 -9.15 -8.55
C MET A 39 10.15 -8.30 -7.98
N LEU A 40 10.39 -7.02 -7.69
CA LEU A 40 9.35 -6.11 -7.19
C LEU A 40 8.27 -5.86 -8.25
N ILE A 41 8.65 -5.71 -9.53
CA ILE A 41 7.72 -5.60 -10.66
C ILE A 41 6.83 -6.85 -10.75
N ALA A 42 7.43 -8.04 -10.64
CA ALA A 42 6.69 -9.29 -10.64
C ALA A 42 5.71 -9.40 -9.46
N TRP A 43 6.07 -8.88 -8.28
CA TRP A 43 5.16 -8.83 -7.13
C TRP A 43 4.02 -7.82 -7.32
N ALA A 44 4.30 -6.67 -7.94
CA ALA A 44 3.27 -5.68 -8.26
C ALA A 44 2.20 -6.32 -9.15
N GLY A 45 2.60 -7.03 -10.21
CA GLY A 45 1.67 -7.68 -11.14
C GLY A 45 0.85 -8.85 -10.56
N ARG A 46 1.23 -9.40 -9.40
CA ARG A 46 0.49 -10.49 -8.73
C ARG A 46 -0.55 -10.01 -7.72
N CYS A 47 -0.57 -8.72 -7.40
CA CYS A 47 -1.58 -8.17 -6.50
C CYS A 47 -2.90 -8.04 -7.25
N SER A 48 -4.03 -8.44 -6.64
CA SER A 48 -5.36 -8.37 -7.28
C SER A 48 -5.75 -6.95 -7.70
N ALA A 49 -5.33 -5.93 -6.93
CA ALA A 49 -5.51 -4.52 -7.27
C ALA A 49 -4.66 -4.06 -8.48
N SER A 50 -3.71 -4.86 -8.96
CA SER A 50 -2.93 -4.57 -10.17
C SER A 50 -3.72 -4.74 -11.47
N ALA A 51 -4.89 -5.41 -11.42
CA ALA A 51 -5.78 -5.51 -12.59
C ALA A 51 -6.28 -4.14 -13.07
N ILE A 52 -6.36 -3.17 -12.15
CA ILE A 52 -6.78 -1.80 -12.43
C ILE A 52 -5.62 -0.98 -13.04
N ILE A 53 -4.36 -1.43 -12.87
CA ILE A 53 -3.17 -0.66 -13.23
C ILE A 53 -2.06 -1.55 -13.82
N PRO A 54 -2.25 -2.11 -15.03
CA PRO A 54 -1.24 -2.95 -15.66
C PRO A 54 0.04 -2.19 -16.03
N ASP A 55 -0.06 -0.91 -16.41
CA ASP A 55 1.04 -0.13 -16.99
C ASP A 55 1.95 0.56 -15.97
N ARG A 56 1.63 0.52 -14.66
CA ARG A 56 2.40 1.23 -13.62
C ARG A 56 3.23 0.32 -12.72
N ARG A 57 3.47 -0.93 -13.13
CA ARG A 57 4.22 -1.91 -12.31
C ARG A 57 5.65 -1.45 -12.04
N ASP A 58 6.29 -0.85 -13.04
CA ASP A 58 7.59 -0.21 -12.95
C ASP A 58 7.58 0.94 -11.94
N ASP A 59 6.63 1.88 -12.07
CA ASP A 59 6.46 2.99 -11.13
C ASP A 59 6.22 2.51 -9.69
N ILE A 60 5.46 1.42 -9.53
CA ILE A 60 5.16 0.83 -8.23
C ILE A 60 6.42 0.24 -7.60
N ALA A 61 7.28 -0.41 -8.38
CA ALA A 61 8.56 -0.91 -7.89
C ALA A 61 9.46 0.24 -7.43
N ASP A 62 9.56 1.31 -8.23
CA ASP A 62 10.37 2.50 -7.91
C ASP A 62 9.81 3.23 -6.67
N LEU A 63 8.49 3.36 -6.55
CA LEU A 63 7.82 3.91 -5.37
C LEU A 63 8.06 3.06 -4.11
N ALA A 64 8.04 1.73 -4.24
CA ALA A 64 8.31 0.83 -3.13
C ALA A 64 9.76 0.95 -2.64
N PHE A 65 10.74 1.07 -3.55
CA PHE A 65 12.12 1.34 -3.20
C PHE A 65 12.27 2.72 -2.55
N ALA A 66 11.72 3.78 -3.13
CA ALA A 66 11.78 5.12 -2.54
C ALA A 66 11.22 5.17 -1.12
N ARG A 67 10.10 4.46 -0.88
CA ARG A 67 9.52 4.29 0.46
C ARG A 67 10.44 3.55 1.41
N ALA A 68 11.07 2.46 0.95
CA ALA A 68 12.01 1.70 1.76
C ALA A 68 13.25 2.53 2.12
N TRP A 69 13.81 3.28 1.17
CA TRP A 69 14.96 4.19 1.40
C TRP A 69 14.66 5.23 2.48
N SER A 70 13.49 5.85 2.40
CA SER A 70 13.06 6.85 3.37
C SER A 70 12.75 6.25 4.75
N ALA A 71 12.18 5.03 4.79
CA ALA A 71 11.66 4.44 6.02
C ALA A 71 12.65 3.54 6.77
N LEU A 72 13.68 3.02 6.11
CA LEU A 72 14.72 2.20 6.72
C LEU A 72 15.83 3.11 7.25
N THR A 73 15.77 3.39 8.55
CA THR A 73 16.88 3.97 9.30
C THR A 73 17.81 2.87 9.79
N PRO A 74 19.07 3.18 10.19
CA PRO A 74 19.96 2.18 10.78
C PRO A 74 19.32 1.40 11.93
N ASP A 75 18.60 2.07 12.84
CA ASP A 75 17.91 1.42 13.97
C ASP A 75 16.79 0.47 13.54
N ARG A 76 16.11 0.78 12.43
CA ARG A 76 15.05 -0.08 11.87
C ARG A 76 15.66 -1.26 11.14
N PHE A 77 16.75 -1.03 10.42
CA PHE A 77 17.49 -2.09 9.72
C PHE A 77 18.09 -3.09 10.69
N ALA A 78 18.60 -2.64 11.85
CA ALA A 78 19.12 -3.53 12.90
C ALA A 78 18.11 -4.59 13.40
N LYS A 79 16.80 -4.35 13.21
CA LYS A 79 15.72 -5.28 13.56
C LYS A 79 15.39 -6.27 12.44
N ILE A 80 16.05 -6.17 11.29
CA ILE A 80 15.86 -6.99 10.11
C ILE A 80 17.16 -7.78 9.89
N PRO A 81 17.37 -8.92 10.58
CA PRO A 81 18.68 -9.57 10.62
C PRO A 81 19.03 -10.39 9.37
N THR A 82 18.13 -10.49 8.39
CA THR A 82 18.31 -11.34 7.22
C THR A 82 17.77 -10.71 5.94
N LEU A 83 18.32 -11.14 4.80
CA LEU A 83 17.81 -10.75 3.48
C LEU A 83 16.33 -11.14 3.31
N GLY A 84 15.93 -12.32 3.77
CA GLY A 84 14.53 -12.77 3.67
C GLY A 84 13.55 -11.84 4.39
N ALA A 85 13.91 -11.35 5.58
CA ALA A 85 13.11 -10.38 6.32
C ALA A 85 13.05 -9.02 5.61
N LEU A 86 14.16 -8.58 5.01
CA LEU A 86 14.20 -7.35 4.20
C LEU A 86 13.33 -7.46 2.94
N LEU A 87 13.40 -8.60 2.24
CA LEU A 87 12.57 -8.85 1.07
C LEU A 87 11.08 -8.94 1.44
N ALA A 88 10.75 -9.49 2.61
CA ALA A 88 9.39 -9.46 3.12
C ALA A 88 8.90 -8.02 3.38
N TYR A 89 9.77 -7.15 3.92
CA TYR A 89 9.48 -5.74 4.09
C TYR A 89 9.27 -5.02 2.74
N LEU A 90 10.15 -5.23 1.76
CA LEU A 90 10.00 -4.66 0.42
C LEU A 90 8.71 -5.11 -0.26
N ARG A 91 8.33 -6.39 -0.11
CA ARG A 91 7.05 -6.90 -0.61
C ARG A 91 5.86 -6.18 0.02
N MET A 92 5.91 -5.87 1.32
CA MET A 92 4.88 -5.05 1.98
C MET A 92 4.84 -3.62 1.41
N CYS A 93 5.98 -3.01 1.13
CA CYS A 93 6.05 -1.70 0.46
C CYS A 93 5.39 -1.75 -0.92
N VAL A 94 5.65 -2.79 -1.73
CA VAL A 94 5.01 -3.01 -3.03
C VAL A 94 3.50 -3.14 -2.88
N THR A 95 3.01 -4.03 -2.00
CA THR A 95 1.56 -4.19 -1.80
C THR A 95 0.88 -2.89 -1.38
N THR A 96 1.52 -2.11 -0.52
CA THR A 96 1.00 -0.80 -0.10
C THR A 96 0.99 0.20 -1.27
N ALA A 97 2.04 0.22 -2.09
CA ALA A 97 2.13 1.06 -3.28
C ALA A 97 1.05 0.72 -4.32
N VAL A 98 0.82 -0.57 -4.60
CA VAL A 98 -0.27 -1.01 -5.49
C VAL A 98 -1.63 -0.51 -4.99
N ILE A 99 -1.91 -0.65 -3.68
CA ILE A 99 -3.19 -0.21 -3.09
C ILE A 99 -3.34 1.31 -3.18
N ASP A 100 -2.28 2.07 -2.89
CA ASP A 100 -2.32 3.52 -2.96
C ASP A 100 -2.53 4.02 -4.39
N CYS A 101 -1.85 3.40 -5.37
CA CYS A 101 -2.06 3.70 -6.79
C CYS A 101 -3.50 3.35 -7.21
N ALA A 102 -4.01 2.16 -6.88
CA ALA A 102 -5.39 1.76 -7.21
C ALA A 102 -6.44 2.70 -6.63
N ARG A 103 -6.21 3.23 -5.42
CA ARG A 103 -7.06 4.25 -4.81
C ARG A 103 -6.99 5.59 -5.56
N SER A 104 -5.79 6.00 -5.95
CA SER A 104 -5.59 7.25 -6.70
C SER A 104 -6.24 7.19 -8.08
N GLU A 105 -6.11 6.06 -8.79
CA GLU A 105 -6.74 5.86 -10.10
C GLU A 105 -8.26 5.86 -9.97
N LYS A 106 -8.82 5.14 -8.99
CA LYS A 106 -10.27 5.16 -8.75
C LYS A 106 -10.79 6.57 -8.45
N LEU A 107 -10.06 7.35 -7.66
CA LEU A 107 -10.45 8.74 -7.39
C LEU A 107 -10.36 9.60 -8.65
N HIS A 108 -9.33 9.41 -9.48
CA HIS A 108 -9.17 10.12 -10.74
C HIS A 108 -10.29 9.78 -11.72
N GLU A 109 -10.62 8.49 -11.87
CA GLU A 109 -11.73 8.00 -12.68
C GLU A 109 -13.07 8.57 -12.20
N GLN A 110 -13.35 8.55 -10.89
CA GLN A 110 -14.56 9.14 -10.33
C GLN A 110 -14.65 10.65 -10.56
N LEU A 111 -13.53 11.38 -10.49
CA LEU A 111 -13.50 12.81 -10.77
C LEU A 111 -13.71 13.10 -12.27
N SER A 112 -13.06 12.33 -13.15
CA SER A 112 -13.25 12.42 -14.60
C SER A 112 -14.69 12.10 -14.99
N GLN A 113 -15.27 11.02 -14.44
CA GLN A 113 -16.67 10.67 -14.61
C GLN A 113 -17.62 11.74 -14.06
N ALA A 114 -17.31 12.38 -12.92
CA ALA A 114 -18.15 13.48 -12.41
C ALA A 114 -18.11 14.73 -13.32
N ILE A 115 -17.01 14.94 -14.05
CA ILE A 115 -16.87 16.02 -15.04
C ILE A 115 -17.63 15.65 -16.33
N GLU A 116 -17.51 14.41 -16.82
CA GLU A 116 -18.19 13.92 -18.03
C GLU A 116 -19.69 13.63 -17.83
N ALA A 117 -20.10 13.20 -16.63
CA ALA A 117 -21.50 13.04 -16.24
C ALA A 117 -22.25 14.37 -16.12
N GLY A 118 -21.53 15.49 -16.16
CA GLY A 118 -22.11 16.80 -16.40
C GLY A 118 -22.72 16.95 -17.81
N GLU A 119 -22.39 16.06 -18.76
CA GLU A 119 -22.88 16.13 -20.15
C GLU A 119 -23.65 14.89 -20.64
N ASP A 120 -23.40 13.64 -20.19
CA ASP A 120 -24.03 12.46 -20.85
C ASP A 120 -24.52 11.29 -19.96
N SER A 121 -24.50 11.39 -18.63
CA SER A 121 -25.02 10.30 -17.79
C SER A 121 -26.52 10.42 -17.55
N THR A 122 -27.31 9.39 -17.87
CA THR A 122 -28.73 9.42 -17.52
C THR A 122 -28.89 9.35 -15.99
N PRO A 123 -29.88 10.05 -15.41
CA PRO A 123 -30.08 10.09 -13.96
C PRO A 123 -30.14 8.70 -13.31
N GLU A 124 -30.65 7.71 -14.04
CA GLU A 124 -30.87 6.35 -13.54
C GLU A 124 -29.56 5.57 -13.33
N GLN A 125 -28.56 5.71 -14.20
CA GLN A 125 -27.29 4.98 -14.09
C GLN A 125 -26.42 5.53 -12.95
N VAL A 126 -26.38 6.86 -12.80
CA VAL A 126 -25.72 7.52 -11.66
C VAL A 126 -26.37 7.10 -10.35
N VAL A 127 -27.69 6.97 -10.32
CA VAL A 127 -28.44 6.52 -9.13
C VAL A 127 -28.12 5.06 -8.79
N ILE A 128 -27.98 4.15 -9.76
CA ILE A 128 -27.68 2.73 -9.51
C ILE A 128 -26.26 2.52 -8.96
N GLU A 129 -25.25 3.19 -9.51
CA GLU A 129 -23.86 3.10 -9.01
C GLU A 129 -23.69 3.77 -7.64
N GLN A 130 -24.39 4.88 -7.41
CA GLN A 130 -24.45 5.52 -6.09
C GLN A 130 -25.18 4.64 -5.08
N LEU A 131 -26.26 3.94 -5.47
CA LEU A 131 -26.96 2.99 -4.61
C LEU A 131 -26.06 1.82 -4.21
N SER A 132 -25.30 1.24 -5.14
CA SER A 132 -24.45 0.08 -4.87
C SER A 132 -23.26 0.43 -3.96
N CYS A 133 -22.62 1.58 -4.19
CA CYS A 133 -21.60 2.10 -3.28
C CYS A 133 -22.18 2.43 -1.90
N HIS A 134 -23.37 3.04 -1.84
CA HIS A 134 -24.03 3.38 -0.58
C HIS A 134 -24.47 2.12 0.21
N GLU A 135 -24.92 1.06 -0.47
CA GLU A 135 -25.24 -0.22 0.14
C GLU A 135 -24.01 -0.93 0.71
N LEU A 136 -22.90 -0.95 -0.05
CA LEU A 136 -21.64 -1.47 0.44
C LEU A 136 -21.13 -0.67 1.64
N TRP A 137 -21.20 0.66 1.59
CA TRP A 137 -20.81 1.52 2.71
C TRP A 137 -21.70 1.35 3.94
N ARG A 138 -23.01 1.19 3.77
CA ARG A 138 -23.93 0.86 4.87
C ARG A 138 -23.63 -0.50 5.47
N MET A 139 -23.36 -1.51 4.63
CA MET A 139 -23.03 -2.85 5.07
C MET A 139 -21.69 -2.87 5.82
N VAL A 140 -20.64 -2.26 5.28
CA VAL A 140 -19.33 -2.18 5.96
C VAL A 140 -19.41 -1.33 7.23
N GLY A 141 -20.18 -0.23 7.20
CA GLY A 141 -20.41 0.64 8.35
C GLY A 141 -21.13 -0.05 9.49
N SER A 142 -22.12 -0.90 9.21
CA SER A 142 -22.86 -1.67 10.22
C SER A 142 -21.99 -2.69 10.95
N GLN A 143 -20.84 -3.09 10.37
CA GLN A 143 -19.88 -4.00 10.99
C GLN A 143 -18.91 -3.32 11.96
N THR A 144 -18.97 -1.99 12.11
CA THR A 144 -18.16 -1.26 13.10
C THR A 144 -18.74 -1.42 14.51
N HIS A 145 -17.95 -1.94 15.45
CA HIS A 145 -18.40 -2.26 16.79
C HIS A 145 -18.12 -1.14 17.81
N ASN A 146 -17.15 -0.28 17.51
CA ASN A 146 -16.76 0.79 18.41
C ASN A 146 -16.34 2.05 17.65
N GLN A 147 -16.14 3.13 18.40
CA GLN A 147 -15.80 4.43 17.83
C GLN A 147 -14.41 4.43 17.15
N GLN A 148 -13.47 3.61 17.63
CA GLN A 148 -12.15 3.46 17.01
C GLN A 148 -12.26 2.87 15.60
N GLU A 149 -13.07 1.83 15.41
CA GLU A 149 -13.28 1.18 14.11
C GLU A 149 -14.03 2.10 13.14
N ARG A 150 -14.99 2.91 13.63
CA ARG A 150 -15.65 3.94 12.81
C ARG A 150 -14.67 4.99 12.30
N VAL A 151 -13.79 5.48 13.17
CA VAL A 151 -12.73 6.43 12.77
C VAL A 151 -11.77 5.79 11.78
N ILE A 152 -11.38 4.52 11.97
CA ILE A 152 -10.52 3.81 11.01
C ILE A 152 -11.20 3.64 9.65
N LEU A 153 -12.49 3.32 9.64
CA LEU A 153 -13.26 3.15 8.42
C LEU A 153 -13.39 4.48 7.67
N VAL A 154 -13.80 5.54 8.35
CA VAL A 154 -14.01 6.85 7.72
C VAL A 154 -12.66 7.53 7.43
N GLU A 155 -11.85 7.80 8.44
CA GLU A 155 -10.59 8.55 8.25
C GLU A 155 -9.51 7.73 7.53
N GLY A 156 -9.38 6.44 7.85
CA GLY A 156 -8.35 5.59 7.25
C GLY A 156 -8.71 5.01 5.88
N CYS A 157 -9.99 4.85 5.56
CA CYS A 157 -10.43 4.21 4.31
C CYS A 157 -11.12 5.18 3.35
N MET A 158 -11.96 6.11 3.83
CA MET A 158 -12.59 7.13 2.99
C MET A 158 -11.67 8.32 2.75
N TYR A 159 -11.04 8.87 3.80
CA TYR A 159 -10.15 10.03 3.68
C TYR A 159 -8.66 9.69 3.50
N GLY A 160 -8.29 8.41 3.52
CA GLY A 160 -6.92 7.96 3.25
C GLY A 160 -5.87 8.45 4.26
N LEU A 161 -6.27 8.85 5.47
CA LEU A 161 -5.36 9.40 6.48
C LEU A 161 -4.35 8.35 6.95
N ARG A 162 -3.10 8.78 7.13
CA ARG A 162 -2.04 7.94 7.71
C ARG A 162 -2.34 7.68 9.18
N PRO A 163 -1.97 6.51 9.74
CA PRO A 163 -2.20 6.21 11.16
C PRO A 163 -1.65 7.25 12.14
N SER A 164 -0.53 7.90 11.84
CA SER A 164 -0.01 9.01 12.65
C SER A 164 -0.90 10.26 12.63
N ALA A 165 -1.53 10.57 11.48
CA ALA A 165 -2.47 11.67 11.35
C ALA A 165 -3.80 11.37 12.07
N ILE A 166 -4.27 10.12 12.01
CA ILE A 166 -5.44 9.67 12.78
C ILE A 166 -5.17 9.80 14.29
N LEU A 167 -4.00 9.37 14.75
CA LEU A 167 -3.61 9.54 16.16
C LEU A 167 -3.56 11.00 16.58
N ALA A 168 -3.02 11.88 15.74
CA ALA A 168 -2.95 13.32 16.02
C ALA A 168 -4.34 13.98 16.10
N ARG A 169 -5.31 13.52 15.30
CA ARG A 169 -6.69 14.01 15.30
C ARG A 169 -7.56 13.41 16.39
N HIS A 170 -7.25 12.19 16.81
CA HIS A 170 -8.03 11.42 17.80
C HIS A 170 -7.16 10.86 18.93
N PRO A 171 -6.36 11.68 19.63
CA PRO A 171 -5.48 11.20 20.71
C PRO A 171 -6.24 10.61 21.90
N GLN A 172 -7.51 11.00 22.08
CA GLN A 172 -8.42 10.47 23.10
C GLN A 172 -8.96 9.07 22.77
N LEU A 173 -8.95 8.68 21.49
CA LEU A 173 -9.42 7.37 21.05
C LEU A 173 -8.29 6.36 20.90
N PHE A 174 -7.05 6.82 20.67
CA PHE A 174 -5.91 5.93 20.45
C PHE A 174 -4.73 6.39 21.31
N ALA A 175 -4.19 5.50 22.14
CA ALA A 175 -3.02 5.80 22.95
C ALA A 175 -1.72 5.80 22.13
N ASN A 176 -1.70 5.07 21.00
CA ASN A 176 -0.56 5.02 20.09
C ASN A 176 -0.97 4.47 18.72
N VAL A 177 -0.06 4.60 17.75
CA VAL A 177 -0.25 4.15 16.37
C VAL A 177 -0.46 2.62 16.29
N GLY A 178 0.10 1.84 17.21
CA GLY A 178 -0.08 0.38 17.28
C GLY A 178 -1.53 -0.04 17.54
N GLN A 179 -2.27 0.73 18.36
CA GLN A 179 -3.71 0.49 18.57
C GLN A 179 -4.52 0.72 17.29
N ILE A 180 -4.15 1.69 16.47
CA ILE A 180 -4.78 1.94 15.16
C ILE A 180 -4.56 0.75 14.24
N TYR A 181 -3.34 0.22 14.15
CA TYR A 181 -3.06 -0.99 13.35
C TYR A 181 -3.81 -2.22 13.85
N THR A 182 -3.93 -2.38 15.17
CA THR A 182 -4.64 -3.51 15.78
C THR A 182 -6.14 -3.44 15.51
N ALA A 183 -6.75 -2.28 15.72
CA ALA A 183 -8.16 -2.06 15.43
C ALA A 183 -8.46 -2.20 13.93
N LYS A 184 -7.59 -1.67 13.06
CA LYS A 184 -7.69 -1.84 11.60
C LYS A 184 -7.65 -3.31 11.20
N ARG A 185 -6.69 -4.08 11.72
CA ARG A 185 -6.58 -5.52 11.45
C ARG A 185 -7.82 -6.28 11.91
N ASN A 186 -8.25 -6.08 13.16
CA ASN A 186 -9.39 -6.80 13.73
C ASN A 186 -10.69 -6.49 12.96
N PHE A 187 -10.88 -5.22 12.57
CA PHE A 187 -11.99 -4.79 11.74
C PHE A 187 -12.00 -5.50 10.38
N PHE A 188 -10.88 -5.45 9.64
CA PHE A 188 -10.81 -6.08 8.31
C PHE A 188 -10.90 -7.61 8.36
N GLU A 189 -10.30 -8.26 9.36
CA GLU A 189 -10.45 -9.72 9.53
C GLU A 189 -11.90 -10.12 9.81
N ARG A 190 -12.66 -9.29 10.50
CA ARG A 190 -14.09 -9.52 10.71
C ARG A 190 -14.90 -9.29 9.44
N LEU A 191 -14.61 -8.23 8.67
CA LEU A 191 -15.25 -7.99 7.37
C LEU A 191 -15.02 -9.16 6.41
N LYS A 192 -13.78 -9.69 6.35
CA LYS A 192 -13.46 -10.86 5.52
C LYS A 192 -14.25 -12.11 5.87
N ARG A 193 -14.70 -12.24 7.13
CA ARG A 193 -15.49 -13.38 7.62
C ARG A 193 -17.00 -13.16 7.49
N ASN A 194 -17.43 -11.97 7.07
CA ASN A 194 -18.85 -11.67 6.91
C ASN A 194 -19.38 -12.32 5.62
N PRO A 195 -20.40 -13.20 5.69
CA PRO A 195 -20.90 -13.94 4.54
C PRO A 195 -21.60 -13.07 3.50
N GLU A 196 -22.20 -11.94 3.87
CA GLU A 196 -22.82 -11.00 2.93
C GLU A 196 -21.75 -10.25 2.13
N ILE A 197 -20.67 -9.81 2.79
CA ILE A 197 -19.53 -9.18 2.14
C ILE A 197 -18.81 -10.17 1.20
N GLN A 198 -18.70 -11.44 1.60
CA GLN A 198 -18.14 -12.50 0.74
C GLN A 198 -19.02 -12.84 -0.47
N ARG A 199 -20.34 -12.64 -0.39
CA ARG A 199 -21.25 -12.79 -1.55
C ARG A 199 -21.05 -11.65 -2.53
N LEU A 200 -21.09 -10.40 -2.04
CA LEU A 200 -20.82 -9.21 -2.86
C LEU A 200 -19.48 -9.24 -3.59
N HIS A 201 -18.41 -9.77 -2.96
CA HIS A 201 -17.11 -9.92 -3.64
C HIS A 201 -17.11 -11.00 -4.74
N ARG A 202 -18.03 -11.98 -4.72
CA ARG A 202 -18.12 -13.02 -5.76
C ARG A 202 -18.97 -12.61 -6.96
N ASP A 203 -19.84 -11.63 -6.76
CA ASP A 203 -20.77 -11.14 -7.78
C ASP A 203 -20.17 -9.95 -8.59
N TRP A 204 -18.96 -9.51 -8.23
CA TRP A 204 -18.12 -8.53 -8.94
C TRP A 204 -16.89 -9.20 -9.54
#